data_AF-A0A2A2S8N6-F1
#
_entry.id   AF-A0A2A2S8N6-F1
#
_cell.length_a   1.000
_cell.length_b   1.000
_cell.length_c   1.000
_cell.angle_alpha   90.00
_cell.angle_beta   90.00
_cell.angle_gamma   90.00
#
_symmetry.space_group_name_H-M   'P 1'
#
loop_
_entity.id
_entity.type
_entity.pdbx_description
1 polymer ?
#
loop_
_entity_poly.entity_id
_entity_poly.type
_entity_poly.pdbx_seq_one_letter_code
_entity_poly.pdbx_strand_id
1 'polypeptide(L)'
;MHHWAHRNKMCDPWWEPETEWHRSWKGNFPVEWQEIILNDELTGEKHIADVRTAHGMVIEFQHSRIDPLERVSRENFYGNMVWVADGTRLKREHQRFIDSKDHFFQINAGSFLVSNPEHSLPAAWLGSPVPVIFDFKSDQTFYGSTELKEHVFCLFPIRIGTSALLEKIPVKSFIADALNGRSSLRLRSFLNNKDQFMRDLQNQITMLRRMQQRQTMANFSRPVTYKRRRRY
;
A
#
# COMPACT_ATOMS: atom_id res chain seq x y z
N MET A 1 22.57 -9.46 32.03
CA MET A 1 23.41 -9.66 30.84
C MET A 1 23.39 -11.13 30.49
N HIS A 2 22.76 -11.49 29.36
CA HIS A 2 22.83 -12.84 28.80
C HIS A 2 23.33 -12.71 27.37
N HIS A 3 24.55 -13.18 27.16
CA HIS A 3 25.19 -13.28 25.86
C HIS A 3 24.66 -14.54 25.17
N TRP A 4 24.05 -14.40 24.00
CA TRP A 4 23.89 -15.49 23.05
C TRP A 4 24.87 -15.24 21.91
N ALA A 5 25.84 -16.14 21.78
CA ALA A 5 26.87 -16.10 20.76
C ALA A 5 26.36 -16.75 19.48
N HIS A 6 26.27 -15.98 18.39
CA HIS A 6 26.07 -16.54 17.06
C HIS A 6 27.42 -17.05 16.51
N ARG A 7 27.50 -18.36 16.25
CA ARG A 7 28.61 -19.01 15.52
C ARG A 7 28.45 -18.78 14.01
N ASN A 8 29.59 -18.51 13.37
CA ASN A 8 29.83 -18.38 11.92
C ASN A 8 29.19 -17.18 11.21
N LYS A 9 29.80 -16.02 11.44
CA LYS A 9 29.81 -14.89 10.50
C LYS A 9 30.57 -15.27 9.23
N MET A 10 29.86 -15.78 8.23
CA MET A 10 30.24 -15.55 6.84
C MET A 10 29.58 -14.22 6.47
N CYS A 11 30.29 -13.13 6.73
CA CYS A 11 29.79 -11.78 6.51
C CYS A 11 29.67 -11.54 5.00
N ASP A 12 28.44 -11.47 4.49
CA ASP A 12 28.19 -10.72 3.27
C ASP A 12 28.60 -9.26 3.50
N PRO A 13 29.33 -8.61 2.58
CA PRO A 13 29.72 -7.20 2.70
C PRO A 13 28.53 -6.22 2.75
N TRP A 14 27.31 -6.73 2.52
CA TRP A 14 26.06 -5.98 2.35
C TRP A 14 25.08 -6.13 3.51
N TRP A 15 25.51 -6.68 4.65
CA TRP A 15 24.63 -6.86 5.81
C TRP A 15 24.31 -5.53 6.49
N GLU A 16 23.29 -4.82 6.02
CA GLU A 16 22.60 -3.84 6.83
C GLU A 16 21.83 -4.58 7.93
N PRO A 17 22.03 -4.26 9.22
CA PRO A 17 21.27 -4.87 10.28
C PRO A 17 19.78 -4.55 10.07
N GLU A 18 18.95 -5.58 10.03
CA GLU A 18 17.49 -5.47 10.01
C GLU A 18 17.02 -4.38 10.98
N THR A 19 16.21 -3.43 10.50
CA THR A 19 15.81 -2.27 11.30
C THR A 19 14.76 -2.65 12.33
N GLU A 20 14.58 -1.82 13.37
CA GLU A 20 13.48 -2.01 14.34
C GLU A 20 12.11 -1.95 13.65
N TRP A 21 11.96 -1.08 12.64
CA TRP A 21 10.76 -1.02 11.81
C TRP A 21 10.47 -2.36 11.11
N HIS A 22 11.48 -2.96 10.48
CA HIS A 22 11.36 -4.25 9.79
C HIS A 22 11.00 -5.36 10.77
N ARG A 23 11.73 -5.46 11.89
CA ARG A 23 11.44 -6.44 12.95
C ARG A 23 10.05 -6.26 13.54
N SER A 24 9.61 -5.02 13.76
CA SER A 24 8.29 -4.72 14.30
C SER A 24 7.19 -5.17 13.36
N TRP A 25 7.38 -5.03 12.04
CA TRP A 25 6.45 -5.53 11.05
C TRP A 25 6.42 -7.06 11.01
N LYS A 26 7.59 -7.69 10.87
CA LYS A 26 7.76 -9.14 10.83
C LYS A 26 7.22 -9.83 12.09
N GLY A 27 7.40 -9.20 13.26
CA GLY A 27 6.91 -9.67 14.55
C GLY A 27 5.39 -9.76 14.72
N ASN A 28 4.60 -9.25 13.77
CA ASN A 28 3.14 -9.45 13.75
C ASN A 28 2.71 -10.84 13.23
N PHE A 29 3.66 -11.64 12.74
CA PHE A 29 3.39 -12.92 12.08
C PHE A 29 4.02 -14.10 12.86
N PRO A 30 3.45 -15.31 12.77
CA PRO A 30 4.02 -16.51 13.40
C PRO A 30 5.46 -16.76 12.94
N VAL A 31 6.32 -17.24 13.84
CA VAL A 31 7.75 -17.46 13.55
C VAL A 31 7.95 -18.46 12.41
N GLU A 32 7.08 -19.47 12.33
CA GLU A 32 7.06 -20.46 11.27
C GLU A 32 6.71 -19.92 9.87
N TRP A 33 6.27 -18.66 9.78
CA TRP A 33 6.00 -17.98 8.51
C TRP A 33 7.12 -17.03 8.11
N GLN A 34 8.08 -16.77 8.99
CA GLN A 34 9.12 -15.78 8.77
C GLN A 34 10.34 -16.41 8.08
N GLU A 35 11.04 -15.62 7.26
CA GLU A 35 12.32 -16.00 6.63
C GLU A 35 12.25 -17.33 5.86
N ILE A 36 11.17 -17.51 5.10
CA ILE A 36 10.89 -18.77 4.41
C ILE A 36 11.69 -18.84 3.12
N ILE A 37 12.59 -19.81 3.07
CA ILE A 37 13.37 -20.12 1.87
C ILE A 37 12.45 -20.70 0.80
N LEU A 38 12.49 -20.09 -0.37
CA LEU A 38 11.81 -20.54 -1.57
C LEU A 38 12.85 -20.72 -2.68
N ASN A 39 12.72 -21.81 -3.43
CA ASN A 39 13.59 -22.13 -4.55
C ASN A 39 12.75 -22.26 -5.82
N ASP A 40 13.26 -21.73 -6.92
CA ASP A 40 12.76 -22.02 -8.25
C ASP A 40 13.51 -23.22 -8.81
N GLU A 41 12.79 -24.31 -9.05
CA GLU A 41 13.36 -25.57 -9.54
C GLU A 41 13.86 -25.48 -10.99
N LEU A 42 13.34 -24.54 -11.79
CA LEU A 42 13.73 -24.35 -13.19
C LEU A 42 14.99 -23.50 -13.32
N THR A 43 15.10 -22.42 -12.56
CA THR A 43 16.23 -21.47 -12.65
C THR A 43 17.32 -21.74 -11.61
N GLY A 44 16.99 -22.46 -10.53
CA GLY A 44 17.85 -22.61 -9.36
C GLY A 44 17.93 -21.36 -8.49
N GLU A 45 17.13 -20.32 -8.79
CA GLU A 45 17.08 -19.09 -8.01
C GLU A 45 16.52 -19.37 -6.62
N LYS A 46 17.12 -18.74 -5.60
CA LYS A 46 16.73 -18.90 -4.21
C LYS A 46 16.47 -17.54 -3.59
N HIS A 47 15.27 -17.37 -3.03
CA HIS A 47 14.91 -16.18 -2.26
C HIS A 47 14.46 -16.56 -0.85
N ILE A 48 14.66 -15.64 0.08
CA ILE A 48 14.20 -15.76 1.46
C ILE A 48 13.07 -14.76 1.64
N ALA A 49 11.84 -15.27 1.75
CA ALA A 49 10.68 -14.43 1.95
C ALA A 49 10.63 -13.92 3.40
N ASP A 50 10.42 -12.62 3.61
CA ASP A 50 10.30 -12.07 4.97
C ASP A 50 9.15 -12.72 5.73
N VAL A 51 7.99 -12.83 5.10
CA VAL A 51 6.83 -13.56 5.59
C VAL A 51 6.15 -14.31 4.44
N ARG A 52 5.83 -15.60 4.65
CA ARG A 52 4.95 -16.38 3.79
C ARG A 52 3.75 -16.87 4.59
N THR A 53 2.58 -16.33 4.28
CA THR A 53 1.33 -16.71 4.96
C THR A 53 0.91 -18.15 4.65
N ALA A 54 0.07 -18.75 5.52
CA ALA A 54 -0.50 -20.08 5.28
C ALA A 54 -1.35 -20.18 3.99
N HIS A 55 -1.76 -19.05 3.43
CA HIS A 55 -2.53 -18.97 2.18
C HIS A 55 -1.65 -18.65 0.96
N GLY A 56 -0.32 -18.75 1.11
CA GLY A 56 0.63 -18.63 0.00
C GLY A 56 0.90 -17.19 -0.47
N MET A 57 0.41 -16.17 0.24
CA MET A 57 0.81 -14.78 0.00
C MET A 57 2.16 -14.50 0.67
N VAL A 58 3.09 -13.94 -0.10
CA VAL A 58 4.39 -13.44 0.38
C VAL A 58 4.26 -11.96 0.75
N ILE A 59 4.85 -11.56 1.87
CA ILE A 59 4.95 -10.16 2.30
C ILE A 59 6.42 -9.85 2.48
N GLU A 60 6.90 -8.84 1.77
CA GLU A 60 8.27 -8.34 1.86
C GLU A 60 8.29 -6.95 2.49
N PHE A 61 9.21 -6.72 3.43
CA PHE A 61 9.37 -5.43 4.09
C PHE A 61 10.59 -4.70 3.54
N GLN A 62 10.41 -3.43 3.16
CA GLN A 62 11.49 -2.65 2.59
C GLN A 62 11.64 -1.30 3.30
N HIS A 63 12.66 -1.19 4.15
CA HIS A 63 13.09 0.08 4.73
C HIS A 63 14.18 0.77 3.90
N SER A 64 15.18 0.05 3.42
CA SER A 64 16.33 0.66 2.73
C SER A 64 16.08 0.85 1.23
N ARG A 65 17.04 1.42 0.50
CA ARG A 65 16.97 1.43 -0.96
C ARG A 65 17.17 0.01 -1.48
N ILE A 66 16.19 -0.52 -2.22
CA ILE A 66 16.32 -1.77 -2.98
C ILE A 66 16.80 -1.47 -4.40
N ASP A 67 17.65 -2.34 -4.94
CA ASP A 67 18.03 -2.26 -6.35
C ASP A 67 16.81 -2.57 -7.25
N PRO A 68 16.56 -1.79 -8.33
CA PRO A 68 15.42 -2.05 -9.19
C PRO A 68 15.40 -3.44 -9.82
N LEU A 69 16.55 -4.02 -10.16
CA LEU A 69 16.64 -5.37 -10.73
C LEU A 69 16.34 -6.43 -9.66
N GLU A 70 16.83 -6.23 -8.44
CA GLU A 70 16.50 -7.10 -7.30
C GLU A 70 15.00 -7.08 -7.01
N ARG A 71 14.38 -5.90 -6.99
CA ARG A 71 12.92 -5.77 -6.80
C ARG A 71 12.15 -6.53 -7.88
N VAL A 72 12.53 -6.37 -9.14
CA VAL A 72 11.88 -7.06 -10.28
C VAL A 72 12.11 -8.58 -10.21
N SER A 73 13.30 -9.04 -9.83
CA SER A 73 13.60 -10.47 -9.63
C SER A 73 12.66 -11.06 -8.58
N ARG A 74 12.54 -10.44 -7.39
CA ARG A 74 11.61 -10.88 -6.34
C ARG A 74 10.15 -10.86 -6.80
N GLU A 75 9.73 -9.79 -7.48
CA GLU A 75 8.36 -9.65 -8.01
C GLU A 75 7.99 -10.76 -9.00
N ASN A 76 8.90 -11.09 -9.92
CA ASN A 76 8.71 -12.18 -10.88
C ASN A 76 8.74 -13.55 -10.23
N PHE A 77 9.61 -13.74 -9.23
CA PHE A 77 9.79 -15.01 -8.54
C PHE A 77 8.57 -15.38 -7.69
N TYR A 78 8.05 -14.45 -6.87
CA TYR A 78 6.97 -14.78 -5.94
C TYR A 78 5.58 -14.74 -6.58
N GLY A 79 5.31 -13.76 -7.46
CA GLY A 79 3.99 -13.55 -8.08
C GLY A 79 2.89 -13.11 -7.09
N ASN A 80 2.44 -14.01 -6.21
CA ASN A 80 1.45 -13.74 -5.17
C ASN A 80 2.11 -13.06 -3.96
N MET A 81 2.50 -11.80 -4.13
CA MET A 81 3.18 -11.03 -3.10
C MET A 81 2.62 -9.61 -2.91
N VAL A 82 2.98 -9.01 -1.78
CA VAL A 82 2.76 -7.60 -1.47
C VAL A 82 4.04 -7.02 -0.85
N TRP A 83 4.40 -5.81 -1.27
CA TRP A 83 5.43 -5.04 -0.59
C TRP A 83 4.82 -4.24 0.55
N VAL A 84 5.51 -4.15 1.68
CA VAL A 84 5.31 -3.14 2.71
C VAL A 84 6.57 -2.27 2.73
N ALA A 85 6.46 -1.03 2.30
CA ALA A 85 7.57 -0.10 2.16
C ALA A 85 7.47 1.03 3.19
N ASP A 86 8.62 1.38 3.79
CA ASP A 86 8.70 2.53 4.68
C ASP A 86 8.61 3.83 3.87
N GLY A 87 7.46 4.51 3.99
CA GLY A 87 7.17 5.77 3.33
C GLY A 87 7.81 6.99 4.01
N THR A 88 8.44 6.81 5.17
CA THR A 88 9.08 7.88 5.95
C THR A 88 10.57 8.03 5.69
N ARG A 89 11.20 7.02 5.08
CA ARG A 89 12.63 6.97 4.75
C ARG A 89 13.16 8.25 4.09
N LEU A 90 12.45 8.76 3.09
CA LEU A 90 12.81 9.99 2.41
C LEU A 90 11.90 11.13 2.83
N LYS A 91 12.44 12.09 3.60
CA LYS A 91 11.70 13.25 4.13
C LYS A 91 10.86 13.97 3.07
N ARG A 92 11.40 14.16 1.86
CA ARG A 92 10.68 14.82 0.76
C ARG A 92 9.51 13.98 0.23
N GLU A 93 9.63 12.66 0.21
CA GLU A 93 8.53 11.79 -0.24
C GLU A 93 7.43 11.71 0.80
N HIS A 94 7.81 11.57 2.07
CA HIS A 94 6.90 11.66 3.20
C HIS A 94 6.13 12.99 3.17
N GLN A 95 6.80 14.14 3.06
CA GLN A 95 6.14 15.44 3.05
C GLN A 95 5.17 15.59 1.86
N ARG A 96 5.57 15.15 0.65
CA ARG A 96 4.69 15.18 -0.53
C ARG A 96 3.39 14.39 -0.30
N PHE A 97 3.48 13.24 0.37
CA PHE A 97 2.29 12.47 0.73
C PHE A 97 1.40 13.22 1.71
N ILE A 98 1.99 13.76 2.79
CA ILE A 98 1.25 14.54 3.80
C ILE A 98 0.52 15.73 3.18
N ASP A 99 1.19 16.47 2.30
CA ASP A 99 0.63 17.67 1.66
C ASP A 99 -0.50 17.34 0.66
N SER A 100 -0.55 16.12 0.15
CA SER A 100 -1.47 15.72 -0.93
C SER A 100 -2.62 14.80 -0.49
N LYS A 101 -2.47 14.08 0.63
CA LYS A 101 -3.41 13.02 1.05
C LYS A 101 -4.87 13.47 1.17
N ASP A 102 -5.09 14.73 1.56
CA ASP A 102 -6.43 15.28 1.78
C ASP A 102 -7.07 15.81 0.48
N HIS A 103 -6.32 15.81 -0.63
CA HIS A 103 -6.77 16.24 -1.96
C HIS A 103 -7.05 15.07 -2.92
N PHE A 104 -6.85 13.83 -2.48
CA PHE A 104 -7.11 12.67 -3.32
C PHE A 104 -8.61 12.51 -3.59
N PHE A 105 -8.95 12.08 -4.80
CA PHE A 105 -10.34 11.92 -5.19
C PHE A 105 -10.93 10.66 -4.56
N GLN A 106 -11.76 10.82 -3.53
CA GLN A 106 -12.36 9.69 -2.83
C GLN A 106 -13.44 9.01 -3.68
N ILE A 107 -13.28 7.70 -3.93
CA ILE A 107 -14.27 6.89 -4.65
C ILE A 107 -15.17 6.08 -3.72
N ASN A 108 -14.69 5.75 -2.52
CA ASN A 108 -15.43 5.07 -1.44
C ASN A 108 -14.79 5.45 -0.09
N ALA A 109 -15.42 5.09 1.03
CA ALA A 109 -14.78 5.16 2.34
C ALA A 109 -13.41 4.45 2.30
N GLY A 110 -12.32 5.23 2.48
CA GLY A 110 -10.95 4.71 2.48
C GLY A 110 -10.34 4.37 1.11
N SER A 111 -11.04 4.57 -0.01
CA SER A 111 -10.48 4.33 -1.36
C SER A 111 -10.40 5.61 -2.18
N PHE A 112 -9.28 5.84 -2.84
CA PHE A 112 -8.95 7.09 -3.51
C PHE A 112 -8.35 6.88 -4.90
N LEU A 113 -8.60 7.83 -5.79
CA LEU A 113 -7.85 8.04 -7.01
C LEU A 113 -6.87 9.18 -6.79
N VAL A 114 -5.58 8.87 -6.92
CA VAL A 114 -4.48 9.82 -6.82
C VAL A 114 -4.13 10.28 -8.22
N SER A 115 -4.47 11.53 -8.55
CA SER A 115 -4.01 12.16 -9.78
C SER A 115 -2.53 12.52 -9.66
N ASN A 116 -1.77 12.30 -10.73
CA ASN A 116 -0.32 12.57 -10.80
C ASN A 116 0.45 11.92 -9.62
N PRO A 117 0.39 10.59 -9.48
CA PRO A 117 0.91 9.87 -8.32
C PRO A 117 2.42 10.09 -8.09
N GLU A 118 3.21 10.38 -9.12
CA GLU A 118 4.62 10.76 -9.04
C GLU A 118 4.90 11.98 -8.16
N HIS A 119 3.92 12.87 -8.01
CA HIS A 119 4.03 14.04 -7.15
C HIS A 119 3.60 13.79 -5.71
N SER A 120 2.90 12.69 -5.43
CA SER A 120 2.26 12.43 -4.13
C SER A 120 2.79 11.18 -3.43
N LEU A 121 3.34 10.23 -4.18
CA LEU A 121 3.78 8.92 -3.70
C LEU A 121 5.27 8.69 -3.99
N PRO A 122 5.90 7.72 -3.31
CA PRO A 122 7.25 7.27 -3.62
C PRO A 122 7.39 6.75 -5.05
N ALA A 123 8.16 7.45 -5.89
CA ALA A 123 8.19 7.22 -7.34
C ALA A 123 8.76 5.84 -7.72
N ALA A 124 9.70 5.32 -6.93
CA ALA A 124 10.36 4.02 -7.16
C ALA A 124 9.38 2.83 -7.18
N TRP A 125 8.21 3.00 -6.58
CA TRP A 125 7.21 1.95 -6.39
C TRP A 125 6.03 2.05 -7.36
N LEU A 126 5.89 3.17 -8.09
CA LEU A 126 4.74 3.42 -8.95
C LEU A 126 4.62 2.44 -10.12
N GLY A 127 5.73 1.85 -10.55
CA GLY A 127 5.80 0.86 -11.62
C GLY A 127 5.79 -0.59 -11.13
N SER A 128 5.59 -0.85 -9.84
CA SER A 128 5.50 -2.23 -9.35
C SER A 128 4.29 -2.96 -9.97
N PRO A 129 4.45 -4.21 -10.43
CA PRO A 129 3.36 -5.03 -10.96
C PRO A 129 2.51 -5.67 -9.87
N VAL A 130 2.94 -5.59 -8.60
CA VAL A 130 2.27 -6.12 -7.42
C VAL A 130 1.81 -4.96 -6.50
N PRO A 131 0.89 -5.21 -5.54
CA PRO A 131 0.50 -4.19 -4.58
C PRO A 131 1.67 -3.72 -3.71
N VAL A 132 1.71 -2.41 -3.42
CA VAL A 132 2.70 -1.79 -2.54
C VAL A 132 1.98 -1.04 -1.43
N ILE A 133 2.20 -1.45 -0.20
CA ILE A 133 1.67 -0.83 1.01
C ILE A 133 2.71 0.13 1.55
N PHE A 134 2.36 1.40 1.64
CA PHE A 134 3.21 2.40 2.28
C PHE A 134 2.84 2.56 3.75
N ASP A 135 3.83 2.40 4.61
CA ASP A 135 3.77 2.79 6.01
C ASP A 135 4.34 4.20 6.17
N PHE A 136 3.44 5.18 6.40
CA PHE A 136 3.82 6.57 6.63
C PHE A 136 3.82 6.94 8.12
N LYS A 137 3.95 5.95 9.02
CA LYS A 137 4.04 6.19 10.46
C LYS A 137 5.30 7.00 10.78
N SER A 138 5.14 8.30 11.01
CA SER A 138 6.28 9.19 11.29
C SER A 138 6.92 8.85 12.64
N ASP A 139 8.20 8.49 12.64
CA ASP A 139 8.94 8.21 13.88
C ASP A 139 9.51 9.47 14.56
N GLN A 140 9.22 10.67 14.02
CA GLN A 140 9.81 11.92 14.50
C GLN A 140 8.74 12.93 14.93
N THR A 141 8.70 13.15 16.24
CA THR A 141 8.17 14.33 16.95
C THR A 141 6.66 14.59 16.87
N PHE A 142 5.95 14.20 17.93
CA PHE A 142 4.72 14.79 18.52
C PHE A 142 3.51 15.25 17.67
N TYR A 143 3.50 15.14 16.34
CA TYR A 143 2.40 15.61 15.46
C TYR A 143 2.01 14.64 14.34
N GLY A 144 2.40 13.36 14.41
CA GLY A 144 1.80 12.34 13.54
C GLY A 144 0.32 12.18 13.90
N SER A 145 -0.59 12.41 12.94
CA SER A 145 -2.02 12.20 13.15
C SER A 145 -2.29 10.74 13.51
N THR A 146 -3.27 10.48 14.38
CA THR A 146 -3.71 9.11 14.74
C THR A 146 -3.96 8.25 13.49
N GLU A 147 -4.47 8.89 12.43
CA GLU A 147 -4.64 8.28 11.12
C GLU A 147 -3.35 7.63 10.58
N LEU A 148 -2.24 8.36 10.52
CA LEU A 148 -0.97 7.86 9.96
C LEU A 148 -0.30 6.81 10.85
N LYS A 149 -0.64 6.76 12.14
CA LYS A 149 -0.13 5.75 13.07
C LYS A 149 -0.88 4.43 12.98
N GLU A 150 -2.16 4.48 12.61
CA GLU A 150 -3.05 3.32 12.65
C GLU A 150 -3.38 2.77 11.26
N HIS A 151 -2.97 3.46 10.19
CA HIS A 151 -3.27 3.08 8.81
C HIS A 151 -2.03 3.01 7.96
N VAL A 152 -2.10 2.13 6.96
CA VAL A 152 -1.19 2.04 5.83
C VAL A 152 -1.94 2.37 4.54
N PHE A 153 -1.19 2.65 3.48
CA PHE A 153 -1.76 3.08 2.20
C PHE A 153 -1.33 2.12 1.09
N CYS A 154 -2.27 1.27 0.66
CA CYS A 154 -2.07 0.26 -0.37
C CYS A 154 -2.25 0.86 -1.76
N LEU A 155 -1.16 0.99 -2.50
CA LEU A 155 -1.14 1.28 -3.92
C LEU A 155 -1.37 -0.01 -4.71
N PHE A 156 -2.42 -0.01 -5.52
CA PHE A 156 -2.69 -1.12 -6.43
C PHE A 156 -1.92 -0.91 -7.75
N PRO A 157 -1.44 -1.99 -8.40
CA PRO A 157 -0.74 -1.94 -9.68
C PRO A 157 -1.73 -1.77 -10.84
N ILE A 158 -2.57 -0.73 -10.74
CA ILE A 158 -3.68 -0.40 -11.62
C ILE A 158 -3.64 1.10 -11.89
N ARG A 159 -3.97 1.47 -13.13
CA ARG A 159 -4.17 2.85 -13.55
C ARG A 159 -5.56 3.05 -14.13
N ILE A 160 -6.18 4.17 -13.79
CA ILE A 160 -7.45 4.63 -14.36
C ILE A 160 -7.17 5.97 -15.02
N GLY A 161 -6.96 5.95 -16.34
CA GLY A 161 -6.31 7.06 -17.03
C GLY A 161 -4.93 7.30 -16.43
N THR A 162 -4.65 8.53 -16.00
CA THR A 162 -3.39 8.92 -15.34
C THR A 162 -3.40 8.69 -13.82
N SER A 163 -4.54 8.32 -13.23
CA SER A 163 -4.67 8.21 -11.78
C SER A 163 -4.30 6.81 -11.27
N ALA A 164 -3.69 6.76 -10.08
CA ALA A 164 -3.44 5.52 -9.35
C ALA A 164 -4.56 5.22 -8.35
N LEU A 165 -4.86 3.93 -8.15
CA LEU A 165 -5.78 3.50 -7.09
C LEU A 165 -5.00 3.31 -5.78
N LEU A 166 -5.43 4.02 -4.74
CA LEU A 166 -4.88 3.95 -3.39
C LEU A 166 -5.98 3.59 -2.40
N GLU A 167 -5.71 2.69 -1.46
CA GLU A 167 -6.62 2.36 -0.36
C GLU A 167 -5.94 2.58 0.99
N LYS A 168 -6.61 3.29 1.89
CA LYS A 168 -6.23 3.45 3.28
C LYS A 168 -6.77 2.27 4.07
N ILE A 169 -5.88 1.49 4.67
CA ILE A 169 -6.20 0.24 5.36
C ILE A 169 -5.73 0.36 6.81
N PRO A 170 -6.58 0.10 7.82
CA PRO A 170 -6.11 -0.01 9.19
C PRO A 170 -5.04 -1.12 9.31
N VAL A 171 -3.92 -0.85 9.99
CA VAL A 171 -2.81 -1.81 10.18
C VAL A 171 -3.33 -3.15 10.71
N LYS A 172 -4.22 -3.09 11.71
CA LYS A 172 -4.85 -4.28 12.30
C LYS A 172 -5.65 -5.10 11.29
N SER A 173 -6.33 -4.43 10.35
CA SER A 173 -7.10 -5.10 9.30
C SER A 173 -6.19 -5.78 8.28
N PHE A 174 -5.09 -5.15 7.89
CA PHE A 174 -4.09 -5.77 7.01
C PHE A 174 -3.47 -7.01 7.66
N ILE A 175 -3.02 -6.90 8.92
CA ILE A 175 -2.45 -8.03 9.66
C ILE A 175 -3.49 -9.15 9.83
N ALA A 176 -4.73 -8.82 10.23
CA ALA A 176 -5.79 -9.83 10.39
C ALA A 176 -6.14 -10.53 9.06
N ASP A 177 -6.12 -9.81 7.94
CA ASP A 177 -6.29 -10.41 6.61
C ASP A 177 -5.15 -11.36 6.28
N ALA A 178 -3.89 -10.94 6.48
CA ALA A 178 -2.73 -11.78 6.22
C ALA A 178 -2.70 -13.04 7.10
N LEU A 179 -3.13 -12.95 8.36
CA LEU A 179 -3.20 -14.08 9.29
C LEU A 179 -4.33 -15.07 8.95
N ASN A 180 -5.50 -14.58 8.53
CA ASN A 180 -6.69 -15.42 8.45
C ASN A 180 -7.19 -15.70 7.02
N GLY A 181 -6.72 -14.93 6.03
CA GLY A 181 -7.12 -15.05 4.63
C GLY A 181 -8.60 -14.77 4.33
N ARG A 182 -9.33 -14.14 5.26
CA ARG A 182 -10.81 -14.04 5.23
C ARG A 182 -11.34 -12.61 5.21
N SER A 183 -10.52 -11.60 4.92
CA SER A 183 -11.03 -10.22 4.90
C SER A 183 -11.73 -9.87 3.58
N SER A 184 -12.58 -8.84 3.65
CA SER A 184 -13.17 -8.18 2.48
C SER A 184 -12.29 -7.04 1.94
N LEU A 185 -11.00 -7.00 2.27
CA LEU A 185 -10.10 -5.97 1.75
C LEU A 185 -9.98 -6.11 0.24
N ARG A 186 -9.93 -4.96 -0.48
CA ARG A 186 -9.71 -4.95 -1.92
C ARG A 186 -8.40 -5.63 -2.30
N LEU A 187 -7.39 -5.54 -1.43
CA LEU A 187 -6.12 -6.24 -1.60
C LEU A 187 -6.33 -7.75 -1.83
N ARG A 188 -7.14 -8.40 -0.99
CA ARG A 188 -7.44 -9.84 -1.12
C ARG A 188 -8.19 -10.14 -2.41
N SER A 189 -9.21 -9.34 -2.74
CA SER A 189 -9.95 -9.48 -4.00
C SER A 189 -9.05 -9.33 -5.23
N PHE A 190 -8.12 -8.37 -5.19
CA PHE A 190 -7.14 -8.15 -6.24
C PHE A 190 -6.19 -9.34 -6.41
N LEU A 191 -5.60 -9.82 -5.30
CA LEU A 191 -4.67 -10.96 -5.33
C LEU A 191 -5.35 -12.25 -5.80
N ASN A 192 -6.62 -12.47 -5.43
CA ASN A 192 -7.36 -13.66 -5.81
C ASN A 192 -7.81 -13.64 -7.28
N ASN A 193 -8.29 -12.50 -7.79
CA ASN A 193 -8.78 -12.38 -9.16
C ASN A 193 -8.68 -10.94 -9.68
N LYS A 194 -7.52 -10.61 -10.26
CA LYS A 194 -7.22 -9.29 -10.82
C LYS A 194 -8.23 -8.85 -11.88
N ASP A 195 -8.64 -9.73 -12.78
CA ASP A 195 -9.55 -9.38 -13.88
C ASP A 195 -10.95 -9.03 -13.38
N GLN A 196 -11.47 -9.81 -12.43
CA GLN A 196 -12.75 -9.53 -11.80
C GLN A 196 -12.70 -8.24 -10.99
N PHE A 197 -11.63 -8.05 -10.21
CA PHE A 197 -11.39 -6.81 -9.46
C PHE A 197 -11.43 -5.58 -10.37
N MET A 198 -10.78 -5.65 -11.54
CA MET A 198 -10.76 -4.57 -12.53
C MET A 198 -12.14 -4.25 -13.09
N ARG A 199 -12.95 -5.29 -13.40
CA ARG A 199 -14.34 -5.09 -13.85
C ARG A 199 -15.18 -4.40 -12.79
N ASP A 200 -15.08 -4.84 -11.54
CA ASP A 200 -15.86 -4.28 -10.44
C ASP A 200 -15.48 -2.82 -10.15
N LEU A 201 -14.18 -2.51 -10.18
CA LEU A 201 -13.66 -1.15 -10.06
C LEU A 201 -14.17 -0.23 -11.18
N GLN A 202 -14.12 -0.69 -12.43
CA GLN A 202 -14.59 0.10 -13.58
C GLN A 202 -16.10 0.37 -13.49
N ASN A 203 -16.89 -0.63 -13.08
CA ASN A 203 -18.33 -0.49 -12.86
C ASN A 203 -18.62 0.56 -11.77
N GLN A 204 -17.91 0.48 -10.65
CA GLN A 204 -18.06 1.44 -9.55
C GLN A 204 -17.74 2.88 -10.00
N ILE A 205 -16.62 3.09 -10.68
CA ILE A 205 -16.21 4.42 -11.17
C ILE A 205 -17.23 4.97 -12.16
N THR A 206 -17.75 4.12 -13.03
CA THR A 206 -18.80 4.50 -13.99
C THR A 206 -20.08 4.93 -13.25
N MET A 207 -20.48 4.22 -12.20
CA MET A 207 -21.62 4.59 -11.36
C MET A 207 -21.41 5.94 -10.67
N LEU A 208 -20.23 6.16 -10.06
CA LEU A 208 -19.89 7.43 -9.39
C LEU A 208 -19.96 8.62 -10.35
N ARG A 209 -19.40 8.49 -11.56
CA ARG A 209 -19.45 9.53 -12.58
C ARG A 209 -20.90 9.87 -12.98
N ARG A 210 -21.75 8.86 -13.15
CA ARG A 210 -23.19 9.06 -13.44
C ARG A 210 -23.90 9.78 -12.29
N MET A 211 -23.60 9.44 -11.04
CA MET A 211 -24.17 10.11 -9.87
C MET A 211 -23.76 11.58 -9.80
N GLN A 212 -22.49 11.90 -10.04
CA GLN A 212 -22.00 13.28 -10.08
C GLN A 212 -22.65 14.10 -11.19
N GLN A 213 -22.79 13.55 -12.40
CA GLN A 213 -23.49 14.22 -13.51
C GLN A 213 -24.95 14.54 -13.17
N ARG A 214 -25.66 13.63 -12.49
CA ARG A 214 -27.04 13.88 -12.04
C ARG A 214 -27.10 15.00 -11.00
N GLN A 215 -26.17 15.02 -10.04
CA GLN A 215 -26.09 16.06 -9.02
C GLN A 215 -25.77 17.44 -9.63
N THR A 216 -24.84 17.52 -10.58
CA THR A 216 -24.53 18.79 -11.26
C THR A 216 -25.74 19.31 -12.03
N MET A 217 -26.40 18.46 -12.84
CA MET A 217 -27.64 18.83 -13.54
C MET A 217 -28.75 19.30 -12.58
N ALA A 218 -28.93 18.63 -11.44
CA ALA A 218 -29.92 19.03 -10.44
C ALA A 218 -29.59 20.40 -9.79
N ASN A 219 -28.30 20.70 -9.58
CA ASN A 219 -27.87 22.00 -9.05
C ASN A 219 -28.07 23.14 -10.05
N PHE A 220 -27.86 22.90 -11.35
CA PHE A 220 -28.13 23.90 -12.40
C PHE A 220 -29.64 24.17 -12.61
N SER A 221 -30.49 23.18 -12.32
CA SER A 221 -31.95 23.30 -12.49
C SER A 221 -32.67 23.93 -11.29
N ARG A 222 -31.97 24.33 -10.22
CA ARG A 222 -32.59 25.00 -9.06
C ARG A 222 -32.88 26.48 -9.39
N PRO A 223 -34.14 26.94 -9.36
CA PRO A 223 -34.45 28.35 -9.62
C PRO A 223 -33.84 29.26 -8.56
N VAL A 224 -33.09 30.27 -9.00
CA VAL A 224 -32.56 31.33 -8.13
C VAL A 224 -33.73 32.14 -7.58
N THR A 225 -34.06 31.95 -6.30
CA THR A 225 -35.10 32.75 -5.64
C THR A 225 -34.54 34.13 -5.30
N TYR A 226 -34.85 35.12 -6.14
CA TYR A 226 -34.48 36.52 -5.89
C TYR A 226 -35.36 37.08 -4.76
N LYS A 227 -34.82 37.18 -3.54
CA LYS A 227 -35.49 37.89 -2.44
C LYS A 227 -35.56 39.39 -2.77
N ARG A 228 -36.72 39.86 -3.24
CA ARG A 228 -37.04 41.30 -3.34
C ARG A 228 -36.96 41.92 -1.94
N ARG A 229 -35.90 42.68 -1.68
CA ARG A 229 -35.83 43.58 -0.51
C ARG A 229 -36.90 44.66 -0.69
N ARG A 230 -37.96 44.61 0.12
CA ARG A 230 -38.89 45.74 0.29
C ARG A 230 -38.10 46.87 0.97
N ARG A 231 -37.95 48.00 0.26
CA ARG A 231 -37.57 49.27 0.87
C ARG A 231 -38.81 49.79 1.60
N TYR A 232 -38.65 50.06 2.89
CA TYR A 232 -39.59 50.87 3.67
C TYR A 232 -39.38 52.34 3.35
#